data_AF-A0A822AWJ8-F1
#
_entry.id   AF-A0A822AWJ8-F1
#
_cell.length_a   1.000
_cell.length_b   1.000
_cell.length_c   1.000
_cell.angle_alpha   90.00
_cell.angle_beta   90.00
_cell.angle_gamma   90.00
#
_symmetry.space_group_name_H-M   'P 1'
#
loop_
_entity.id
_entity.type
_entity.pdbx_description
1 polymer ?
#
loop_
_entity_poly.entity_id
_entity_poly.type
_entity_poly.pdbx_seq_one_letter_code
_entity_poly.pdbx_strand_id
1 'polypeptide(L)' 'ARDPFHVCFAGHIINGAHPDSFQVLAGAYAKDIFHVYYQGEKMPGLMASTFVSLGNGYAKDSLNVYYYGRKAEYLSSI' A
#
# COMPACT_ATOMS: atom_id res chain seq x y z
N ALA A 1 12.99 -18.57 -4.52
CA ALA A 1 13.24 -18.19 -5.92
C ALA A 1 12.49 -16.89 -6.17
N ARG A 2 13.15 -15.86 -6.69
CA ARG A 2 12.52 -14.59 -7.08
C ARG A 2 12.01 -14.81 -8.50
N ASP A 3 10.71 -14.99 -8.68
CA ASP A 3 10.12 -15.06 -10.00
C ASP A 3 10.12 -13.63 -10.57
N PRO A 4 10.75 -13.37 -11.74
CA PRO A 4 10.88 -12.01 -12.26
C PRO A 4 9.55 -11.42 -12.74
N PHE A 5 8.49 -12.23 -12.87
CA PHE A 5 7.19 -11.79 -13.35
C PHE A 5 6.15 -11.65 -12.23
N HIS A 6 6.40 -12.24 -11.05
CA HIS A 6 5.44 -12.28 -9.96
C HIS A 6 6.01 -11.70 -8.66
N VAL A 7 5.28 -10.74 -8.10
CA VAL A 7 5.53 -10.23 -6.74
C VAL A 7 4.81 -11.11 -5.74
N CYS A 8 5.54 -11.56 -4.71
CA CYS A 8 4.94 -12.21 -3.53
C CYS A 8 5.02 -11.25 -2.32
N PHE A 9 3.88 -10.95 -1.71
CA PHE A 9 3.81 -10.08 -0.52
C PHE A 9 2.75 -10.61 0.46
N ALA A 10 3.08 -10.60 1.75
CA ALA A 10 2.21 -11.11 2.83
C ALA A 10 1.71 -12.56 2.64
N GLY A 11 2.45 -13.40 1.91
CA GLY A 11 2.04 -14.78 1.59
C GLY A 11 1.16 -14.91 0.33
N HIS A 12 0.89 -13.81 -0.36
CA HIS A 12 0.05 -13.75 -1.55
C HIS A 12 0.85 -13.37 -2.79
N ILE A 13 0.50 -13.95 -3.94
CA ILE A 13 0.96 -13.45 -5.25
C ILE A 13 0.12 -12.23 -5.60
N ILE A 14 0.78 -11.10 -5.84
CA ILE A 14 0.14 -9.82 -6.13
C ILE A 14 0.01 -9.66 -7.64
N ASN A 15 -1.14 -10.04 -8.18
CA ASN A 15 -1.40 -9.95 -9.62
C ASN A 15 -1.43 -8.48 -10.08
N GLY A 16 -0.71 -8.19 -11.16
CA GLY A 16 -0.64 -6.83 -11.74
C GLY A 16 0.23 -5.85 -10.96
N ALA A 17 0.98 -6.31 -9.95
CA ALA A 17 2.05 -5.51 -9.35
C ALA A 17 3.19 -5.33 -10.36
N HIS A 18 3.81 -4.16 -10.35
CA HIS A 18 5.00 -3.90 -11.17
C HIS A 18 6.26 -4.37 -10.43
N PRO A 19 6.85 -5.52 -10.77
CA PRO A 19 7.89 -6.16 -9.96
C PRO A 19 9.14 -5.28 -9.78
N ASP A 20 9.55 -4.55 -10.82
CA ASP A 20 10.76 -3.71 -10.76
C ASP A 20 10.65 -2.51 -9.83
N SER A 21 9.43 -2.04 -9.53
CA SER A 21 9.19 -0.88 -8.67
C SER A 21 8.56 -1.26 -7.33
N PHE A 22 8.33 -2.56 -7.10
CA PHE A 22 7.65 -3.02 -5.89
C PHE A 22 8.54 -2.85 -4.67
N GLN A 23 8.04 -2.12 -3.69
CA GLN A 23 8.70 -1.80 -2.45
C GLN A 23 7.82 -2.20 -1.27
N VAL A 24 8.34 -3.07 -0.40
CA VAL A 24 7.74 -3.34 0.90
C VAL A 24 8.06 -2.18 1.84
N LEU A 25 7.03 -1.67 2.50
CA LEU A 25 7.11 -0.58 3.48
C LEU A 25 6.88 -1.14 4.90
N ALA A 26 7.05 -0.29 5.91
CA ALA A 26 6.73 -0.65 7.29
C ALA A 26 5.22 -0.89 7.49
N GLY A 27 4.85 -1.62 8.54
CA GLY A 27 3.45 -1.76 8.97
C GLY A 27 2.55 -2.53 8.00
N ALA A 28 3.10 -3.54 7.30
CA ALA A 28 2.41 -4.38 6.33
C ALA A 28 1.88 -3.65 5.07
N TYR A 29 2.41 -2.45 4.80
CA TYR A 29 2.18 -1.77 3.51
C TYR A 29 3.23 -2.17 2.48
N ALA A 30 2.85 -2.09 1.21
CA ALA A 30 3.77 -2.10 0.09
C ALA A 30 3.26 -1.16 -0.99
N LYS A 31 4.09 -0.79 -1.95
CA LYS A 31 3.70 0.00 -3.12
C LYS A 31 4.48 -0.43 -4.34
N ASP A 32 3.92 -0.18 -5.50
CA ASP A 32 4.69 -0.08 -6.74
C ASP A 32 4.53 1.34 -7.32
N ILE A 33 4.95 1.56 -8.56
CA ILE A 33 4.84 2.88 -9.22
C ILE A 33 3.38 3.34 -9.43
N PHE A 34 2.41 2.42 -9.44
CA PHE A 34 1.00 2.68 -9.74
C PHE A 34 0.06 2.49 -8.55
N HIS A 35 0.38 1.57 -7.64
CA HIS A 35 -0.53 1.04 -6.65
C HIS A 35 0.07 1.00 -5.25
N VAL A 36 -0.81 1.02 -4.25
CA VAL A 36 -0.49 0.78 -2.85
C VAL A 36 -1.21 -0.49 -2.41
N TYR A 37 -0.55 -1.26 -1.56
CA TYR A 37 -1.02 -2.54 -1.03
C TYR A 37 -0.96 -2.54 0.49
N TYR A 38 -1.89 -3.24 1.12
CA TYR A 38 -1.88 -3.51 2.56
C TYR A 38 -2.20 -4.99 2.79
N GLN A 39 -1.30 -5.70 3.49
CA GLN A 39 -1.43 -7.15 3.74
C GLN A 39 -1.68 -8.00 2.48
N GLY A 40 -1.10 -7.60 1.34
CA GLY A 40 -1.28 -8.32 0.07
C GLY A 40 -2.49 -7.86 -0.75
N GLU A 41 -3.35 -6.99 -0.20
CA GLU A 41 -4.52 -6.48 -0.90
C GLU A 41 -4.26 -5.10 -1.51
N LYS A 42 -4.68 -4.91 -2.76
CA LYS A 42 -4.57 -3.61 -3.45
C LYS A 42 -5.54 -2.61 -2.85
N MET A 43 -5.05 -1.43 -2.49
CA MET A 43 -5.84 -0.34 -1.95
C MET A 43 -6.30 0.60 -3.08
N PRO A 44 -7.62 0.71 -3.38
CA PRO A 44 -8.11 1.52 -4.48
C PRO A 44 -8.08 3.02 -4.15
N GLY A 45 -7.81 3.85 -5.17
CA GLY A 45 -7.90 5.31 -5.05
C GLY A 45 -6.75 5.99 -4.31
N LEU A 46 -5.65 5.29 -4.05
CA LEU A 46 -4.46 5.86 -3.41
C LEU A 46 -3.46 6.38 -4.43
N MET A 47 -2.79 7.47 -4.08
CA MET A 47 -1.68 8.02 -4.87
C MET A 47 -0.37 7.36 -4.46
N ALA A 48 0.06 6.34 -5.21
CA ALA A 48 1.29 5.60 -4.90
C ALA A 48 2.52 6.52 -4.83
N SER A 49 2.60 7.56 -5.66
CA SER A 49 3.71 8.51 -5.71
C SER A 49 3.92 9.29 -4.41
N THR A 50 2.87 9.64 -3.69
CA THR A 50 2.92 10.41 -2.43
C THR A 50 2.73 9.56 -1.18
N PHE A 51 2.47 8.26 -1.35
CA PHE A 51 2.23 7.35 -0.24
C PHE A 51 3.49 7.10 0.60
N VAL A 52 3.35 7.31 1.91
CA VAL A 52 4.39 7.10 2.92
C VAL A 52 3.82 6.28 4.07
N SER A 53 4.49 5.16 4.37
CA SER A 53 4.24 4.42 5.62
C SER A 53 4.98 5.09 6.76
N LEU A 54 4.27 5.38 7.85
CA LEU A 54 4.81 5.99 9.07
C LEU A 54 5.17 4.94 10.13
N GLY A 55 4.88 3.66 9.87
CA GLY A 55 5.07 2.56 10.81
C GLY A 55 3.89 2.39 11.78
N ASN A 56 3.91 1.29 12.55
CA ASN A 56 2.87 0.96 13.54
C ASN A 56 1.42 1.01 12.99
N GLY A 57 1.25 0.62 11.72
CA GLY A 57 -0.05 0.63 11.03
C GLY A 57 -0.45 1.99 10.44
N TYR A 58 0.25 3.08 10.77
CA TYR A 58 -0.02 4.40 10.21
C TYR A 58 0.63 4.56 8.84
N ALA A 59 -0.11 5.20 7.94
CA ALA A 59 0.40 5.67 6.66
C ALA A 59 -0.35 6.92 6.23
N LYS A 60 0.16 7.63 5.23
CA LYS A 60 -0.52 8.76 4.62
C LYS A 60 -0.18 8.87 3.15
N ASP A 61 -1.06 9.52 2.40
CA ASP A 61 -0.73 10.12 1.11
C ASP A 61 -0.89 11.66 1.20
N SER A 62 -0.90 12.34 0.05
CA SER A 62 -1.07 13.79 -0.02
C SER A 62 -2.43 14.30 0.43
N LEU A 63 -3.46 13.45 0.52
CA LEU A 63 -4.84 13.83 0.79
C LEU A 63 -5.39 13.18 2.06
N ASN A 64 -4.91 12.00 2.43
CA ASN A 64 -5.53 11.14 3.42
C ASN A 64 -4.50 10.54 4.39
N VAL A 65 -4.98 10.24 5.60
CA VAL A 65 -4.26 9.41 6.57
C VAL A 65 -4.94 8.04 6.63
N TYR A 66 -4.15 7.01 6.89
CA TYR A 66 -4.59 5.62 6.97
C TYR A 66 -4.10 4.98 8.26
N TYR A 67 -4.93 4.10 8.82
CA TYR A 67 -4.58 3.25 9.94
C TYR A 67 -4.98 1.80 9.62
N TYR A 68 -3.99 0.90 9.57
CA TYR A 68 -4.15 -0.51 9.19
C TYR A 68 -5.00 -0.71 7.92
N GLY A 69 -4.64 0.01 6.86
CA GLY A 69 -5.31 -0.07 5.54
C GLY A 69 -6.66 0.66 5.47
N ARG A 70 -7.16 1.23 6.57
CA ARG A 70 -8.41 1.99 6.59
C ARG A 70 -8.11 3.47 6.50
N LYS A 71 -8.74 4.15 5.55
CA LYS A 71 -8.72 5.61 5.48
C LYS A 71 -9.34 6.17 6.76
N ALA A 72 -8.64 7.09 7.40
CA ALA A 72 -9.21 7.89 8.47
C ALA A 72 -10.29 8.78 7.84
N GLU A 73 -11.55 8.40 8.00
CA GLU A 73 -12.66 9.27 7.69
C GLU A 73 -12.71 10.33 8.79
N TYR A 74 -12.45 11.57 8.41
CA TYR A 74 -12.91 12.66 9.25
C TYR A 74 -14.43 12.65 9.09
N LEU A 75 -15.14 12.25 10.16
CA LEU A 75 -16.56 12.58 10.25
C LEU A 75 -16.62 14.10 10.16
N SER A 76 -16.96 14.62 8.98
CA SER A 76 -17.60 15.93 8.89
C SER A 76 -18.98 15.78 9.52
N SER A 77 -19.00 15.58 10.83
CA SER A 77 -20.15 15.89 11.65
C SER A 77 -20.26 17.41 11.62
N ILE A 78 -21.14 17.92 10.76
CA ILE A 78 -22.24 18.87 11.03
C ILE A 78 -23.05 18.95 9.74
#